data_AF-A0A920KX62-F1
#
_entry.id   AF-A0A920KX62-F1
#
_cell.length_a   1.000
_cell.length_b   1.000
_cell.length_c   1.000
_cell.angle_alpha   90.00
_cell.angle_beta   90.00
_cell.angle_gamma   90.00
#
_symmetry.space_group_name_H-M   'P 1'
#
loop_
_entity.id
_entity.type
_entity.pdbx_description
1 polymer ?
#
loop_
_entity_poly.entity_id
_entity_poly.type
_entity_poly.pdbx_seq_one_letter_code
_entity_poly.pdbx_strand_id
1 'polypeptide(L)' 'MDVKSEIVIPLFVNDINIGQIDIDSHQLKAFTEKDAAFLTQVNCLAAKHLF' A
#
# COMPACT_ATOMS: atom_id res chain seq x y z
N MET A 1 16.54 -13.80 4.15
CA MET A 1 16.37 -13.64 2.68
C MET A 1 14.98 -14.06 2.19
N ASP A 2 14.02 -14.37 3.08
CA ASP A 2 12.67 -14.75 2.61
C ASP A 2 11.63 -13.69 2.99
N VAL A 3 10.99 -13.08 1.99
CA VAL A 3 9.72 -12.37 2.17
C VAL A 3 8.66 -13.43 2.50
N LYS A 4 7.92 -13.22 3.59
CA LYS A 4 6.90 -14.16 4.10
C LYS A 4 5.50 -13.57 4.10
N SER A 5 5.38 -12.26 3.95
CA SER A 5 4.13 -11.59 3.62
C SER A 5 4.42 -10.25 2.95
N GLU A 6 3.47 -9.79 2.16
CA GLU A 6 3.54 -8.58 1.34
C GLU A 6 2.17 -7.89 1.42
N ILE A 7 2.16 -6.55 1.37
CA ILE A 7 0.95 -5.76 1.18
C ILE A 7 1.20 -4.69 0.11
N VAL A 8 0.32 -4.67 -0.89
CA VAL A 8 0.41 -3.76 -2.05
C VAL A 8 -0.85 -2.93 -2.14
N ILE A 9 -0.72 -1.60 -2.15
CA ILE A 9 -1.83 -0.65 -2.28
C ILE A 9 -1.60 0.24 -3.52
N PRO A 10 -2.42 0.09 -4.59
CA PRO A 10 -2.24 0.84 -5.83
C PRO A 10 -2.66 2.30 -5.68
N LEU A 11 -1.84 3.21 -6.21
CA LEU A 11 -2.05 4.65 -6.22
C LEU A 11 -2.72 5.09 -7.53
N PHE A 12 -3.91 5.66 -7.41
CA PHE A 12 -4.68 6.18 -8.52
C PHE A 12 -4.81 7.71 -8.45
N VAL A 13 -4.62 8.36 -9.59
CA VAL A 13 -4.89 9.79 -9.80
C VAL A 13 -5.62 9.93 -11.13
N ASN A 14 -6.77 10.61 -11.13
CA ASN A 14 -7.64 10.74 -12.31
C ASN A 14 -7.95 9.40 -12.98
N ASP A 15 -8.27 8.38 -12.16
CA ASP A 15 -8.55 7.00 -12.58
C ASP A 15 -7.38 6.28 -13.29
N ILE A 16 -6.19 6.88 -13.31
CA ILE A 16 -4.97 6.28 -13.85
C ILE A 16 -4.15 5.74 -12.68
N ASN A 17 -3.74 4.47 -12.76
CA ASN A 17 -2.75 3.92 -11.84
C ASN A 17 -1.39 4.54 -12.16
N ILE A 18 -0.83 5.28 -11.21
CA ILE A 18 0.45 5.99 -11.35
C ILE A 18 1.54 5.46 -10.41
N GLY A 19 1.26 4.41 -9.64
CA GLY A 19 2.21 3.83 -8.70
C GLY A 19 1.56 2.92 -7.66
N GLN A 20 2.33 2.54 -6.65
CA GLN A 20 1.86 1.70 -5.54
C GLN A 20 2.67 1.93 -4.27
N ILE A 21 2.04 1.71 -3.11
CA ILE A 21 2.74 1.43 -1.86
C ILE A 21 2.98 -0.08 -1.81
N ASP A 22 4.24 -0.47 -1.66
CA ASP A 22 4.68 -1.86 -1.68
C ASP A 22 5.53 -2.13 -0.43
N ILE A 23 5.08 -3.07 0.42
CA ILE A 23 5.71 -3.34 1.72
C ILE A 23 5.86 -4.84 1.92
N ASP A 24 7.11 -5.26 2.07
CA ASP A 24 7.50 -6.62 2.39
C ASP A 24 7.70 -6.84 3.89
N SER A 25 7.47 -8.07 4.36
CA SER A 25 7.79 -8.51 5.70
C SER A 25 8.38 -9.91 5.73
N HIS A 26 9.39 -10.10 6.58
CA HIS A 26 9.95 -11.42 6.91
C HIS A 26 9.10 -12.21 7.91
N GLN A 27 8.04 -11.62 8.45
CA GLN A 27 7.08 -12.28 9.34
C GLN A 27 5.91 -12.87 8.52
N LEU A 28 5.44 -14.05 8.89
CA LEU A 28 4.26 -14.66 8.27
C LEU A 28 2.99 -13.93 8.73
N LYS A 29 2.06 -13.65 7.81
CA LYS A 29 0.80 -12.92 8.08
C LYS A 29 1.02 -11.61 8.84
N ALA A 30 2.01 -10.81 8.42
CA ALA A 30 2.37 -9.57 9.10
C ALA A 30 1.30 -8.48 9.00
N PHE A 31 0.46 -8.56 7.97
CA PHE A 31 -0.54 -7.54 7.65
C PHE A 31 -1.96 -8.03 7.91
N THR A 32 -2.80 -7.10 8.31
CA THR A 32 -4.22 -7.27 8.60
C THR A 32 -5.05 -6.36 7.71
N GLU A 33 -6.37 -6.55 7.71
CA GLU A 33 -7.29 -5.66 7.01
C GLU A 33 -7.22 -4.20 7.51
N LYS A 34 -6.86 -3.98 8.78
CA LYS A 34 -6.66 -2.64 9.34
C LYS A 34 -5.46 -1.94 8.69
N ASP A 35 -4.39 -2.68 8.42
CA ASP A 35 -3.21 -2.15 7.73
C ASP A 35 -3.56 -1.76 6.29
N ALA A 36 -4.32 -2.60 5.58
CA ALA A 36 -4.81 -2.27 4.24
C ALA A 36 -5.69 -1.02 4.22
N ALA A 37 -6.62 -0.90 5.18
CA ALA A 37 -7.47 0.28 5.30
C ALA A 37 -6.67 1.55 5.60
N PHE A 38 -5.70 1.47 6.52
CA PHE A 38 -4.82 2.58 6.85
C PHE A 38 -3.96 3.00 5.66
N LEU A 39 -3.28 2.05 5.01
CA LEU A 39 -2.42 2.34 3.86
C LEU A 39 -3.22 2.89 2.67
N THR A 40 -4.48 2.47 2.49
CA THR A 40 -5.39 3.09 1.50
C THR A 40 -5.62 4.58 1.80
N GLN A 41 -5.84 4.95 3.06
CA GLN A 41 -5.98 6.36 3.44
C GLN A 41 -4.70 7.16 3.20
N VAL A 42 -3.54 6.59 3.55
CA VAL A 42 -2.23 7.19 3.25
C VAL A 42 -2.08 7.40 1.75
N ASN A 43 -2.48 6.42 0.93
CA ASN A 43 -2.39 6.51 -0.51
C ASN A 43 -3.30 7.60 -1.10
N CYS A 44 -4.50 7.77 -0.56
CA CYS A 44 -5.38 8.90 -0.93
C CYS A 44 -4.77 10.25 -0.56
N LEU A 45 -4.08 10.36 0.58
CA LEU A 45 -3.37 11.59 0.97
C LEU A 45 -2.18 11.85 0.05
N ALA A 46 -1.41 10.82 -0.29
CA ALA A 46 -0.32 10.92 -1.25
C ALA A 46 -0.84 11.39 -2.62
N ALA A 47 -1.91 10.77 -3.14
CA ALA A 47 -2.57 11.19 -4.37
C ALA A 47 -2.95 12.67 -4.34
N LYS A 48 -3.58 13.13 -3.25
CA LYS A 48 -4.09 14.50 -3.11
C LYS A 48 -2.99 15.57 -2.99
N HIS A 49 -1.85 15.22 -2.40
CA HIS A 49 -0.82 16.20 -2.03
C HIS A 49 0.42 16.18 -2.92
N LEU A 50 0.64 15.11 -3.69
CA LEU A 50 1.80 14.95 -4.55
C LEU A 50 1.47 15.06 -6.05
N PHE A 51 0.18 14.98 -6.42
CA PHE A 51 -0.31 15.01 -7.79
C PHE A 51 -1.57 15.88 -7.89
#